data_AF-A0A3M1ZPC0-F1
#
_entry.id   AF-A0A3M1ZPC0-F1
#
_cell.length_a   1.000
_cell.length_b   1.000
_cell.length_c   1.000
_cell.angle_alpha   90.00
_cell.angle_beta   90.00
_cell.angle_gamma   90.00
#
_symmetry.space_group_name_H-M   'P 1'
#
loop_
_entity.id
_entity.type
_entity.pdbx_description
1 polymer ?
#
loop_
_entity_poly.entity_id
_entity_poly.type
_entity_poly.pdbx_seq_one_letter_code
_entity_poly.pdbx_strand_id
1 'polypeptide(L)'
;ETGLVKPGTVHNGMTFGSAVSLHGAVLAVGAPGHPSCAAGVGGNRSDTGCAYAGAAYVYRHNGTHYVEEEFLKALNPRPHYSFGRSISVSSNATHEIIAVGSPNDASCGAGWGADPFNFTFSCMNTGAVTVFTRPRSGGSWVAVGFLKGGPPRSSFSAQFGYSMSLQGSRLAAGAPYETGPPAEHGAVYVLDLAYVGS
;
A
#
# COMPACT_ATOMS: atom_id res chain seq x y z
N GLU A 1 -22.41 10.62 -16.37
CA GLU A 1 -21.47 10.01 -15.42
C GLU A 1 -22.04 8.69 -14.93
N THR A 2 -21.28 7.59 -14.98
CA THR A 2 -21.76 6.24 -14.61
C THR A 2 -20.93 5.56 -13.50
N GLY A 3 -20.15 6.31 -12.71
CA GLY A 3 -19.22 5.67 -11.76
C GLY A 3 -18.56 6.58 -10.73
N LEU A 4 -19.31 7.44 -10.04
CA LEU A 4 -18.79 8.19 -8.89
C LEU A 4 -18.63 7.26 -7.68
N VAL A 5 -17.44 7.25 -7.08
CA VAL A 5 -17.18 6.59 -5.79
C VAL A 5 -16.81 7.62 -4.73
N LYS A 6 -17.30 7.41 -3.52
CA LYS A 6 -16.95 8.18 -2.32
C LYS A 6 -16.66 7.22 -1.17
N PRO A 7 -15.77 7.57 -0.23
CA PRO A 7 -15.51 6.74 0.94
C PRO A 7 -16.76 6.70 1.84
N GLY A 8 -17.05 5.52 2.43
CA GLY A 8 -18.19 5.38 3.35
C GLY A 8 -18.08 6.20 4.65
N THR A 9 -16.87 6.62 5.02
CA THR A 9 -16.61 7.51 6.16
C THR A 9 -15.68 8.64 5.71
N VAL A 10 -16.07 9.88 6.00
CA VAL A 10 -15.34 11.07 5.57
C VAL A 10 -14.62 11.70 6.75
N HIS A 11 -13.34 11.99 6.58
CA HIS A 11 -12.52 12.75 7.51
C HIS A 11 -11.86 13.94 6.81
N ASN A 12 -11.71 15.05 7.52
CA ASN A 12 -11.01 16.21 6.99
C ASN A 12 -9.56 15.86 6.66
N GLY A 13 -9.11 16.27 5.47
CA GLY A 13 -7.72 16.04 5.04
C GLY A 13 -7.38 14.60 4.66
N MET A 14 -8.36 13.68 4.60
CA MET A 14 -8.07 12.27 4.25
C MET A 14 -7.53 12.06 2.84
N THR A 15 -7.70 13.06 1.96
CA THR A 15 -7.19 13.08 0.56
C THR A 15 -7.54 11.83 -0.24
N PHE A 16 -8.76 11.31 -0.07
CA PHE A 16 -9.29 10.22 -0.87
C PHE A 16 -9.21 10.55 -2.37
N GLY A 17 -8.69 9.62 -3.16
CA GLY A 17 -8.46 9.83 -4.59
C GLY A 17 -7.07 10.36 -4.92
N SER A 18 -6.16 10.54 -3.95
CA SER A 18 -4.78 10.98 -4.22
C SER A 18 -3.99 9.98 -5.06
N ALA A 19 -4.38 8.71 -5.02
CA ALA A 19 -3.83 7.64 -5.82
C ALA A 19 -4.99 6.73 -6.26
N VAL A 20 -4.97 6.29 -7.52
CA VAL A 20 -5.99 5.39 -8.07
C VAL A 20 -5.32 4.35 -8.95
N SER A 21 -5.86 3.14 -8.96
CA SER A 21 -5.48 2.11 -9.91
C SER A 21 -6.67 1.22 -10.22
N LEU A 22 -6.82 0.87 -11.49
CA LEU A 22 -7.94 0.07 -12.00
C LEU A 22 -7.39 -1.15 -12.75
N HIS A 23 -7.90 -2.33 -12.42
CA HIS A 23 -7.61 -3.55 -13.17
C HIS A 23 -8.83 -4.48 -13.16
N GLY A 24 -9.34 -4.81 -14.35
CA GLY A 24 -10.59 -5.55 -14.48
C GLY A 24 -11.75 -4.84 -13.77
N ALA A 25 -12.45 -5.55 -12.88
CA ALA A 25 -13.56 -5.00 -12.10
C ALA A 25 -13.11 -4.27 -10.83
N VAL A 26 -11.82 -4.28 -10.48
CA VAL A 26 -11.30 -3.76 -9.20
C VAL A 26 -10.70 -2.37 -9.38
N LEU A 27 -11.27 -1.39 -8.70
CA LEU A 27 -10.74 -0.04 -8.53
C LEU A 27 -10.21 0.10 -7.11
N ALA A 28 -8.92 0.41 -6.95
CA ALA A 28 -8.36 0.75 -5.64
C ALA A 28 -8.02 2.23 -5.55
N VAL A 29 -8.34 2.85 -4.41
CA VAL A 29 -8.24 4.29 -4.19
C VAL A 29 -7.50 4.57 -2.88
N GLY A 30 -6.43 5.36 -2.95
CA GLY A 30 -5.65 5.80 -1.81
C GLY A 30 -6.27 6.99 -1.07
N ALA A 31 -6.08 7.02 0.25
CA ALA A 31 -6.46 8.11 1.15
C ALA A 31 -5.37 8.29 2.24
N PRO A 32 -4.18 8.83 1.88
CA PRO A 32 -3.01 8.87 2.77
C PRO A 32 -3.20 9.74 4.01
N GLY A 33 -4.21 10.62 4.03
CA GLY A 33 -4.54 11.41 5.20
C GLY A 33 -5.48 10.71 6.21
N HIS A 34 -5.98 9.51 5.91
CA HIS A 34 -6.99 8.86 6.75
C HIS A 34 -6.48 8.61 8.19
N PRO A 35 -7.22 9.00 9.24
CA PRO A 35 -6.67 9.09 10.61
C PRO A 35 -6.81 7.81 11.46
N SER A 36 -7.44 6.75 10.96
CA SER A 36 -7.63 5.50 11.72
C SER A 36 -6.32 4.77 12.04
N CYS A 37 -6.20 4.22 13.25
CA CYS A 37 -5.15 3.30 13.69
C CYS A 37 -5.50 1.82 13.42
N ALA A 38 -6.61 1.52 12.75
CA ALA A 38 -6.94 0.15 12.40
C ALA A 38 -5.85 -0.48 11.52
N ALA A 39 -5.53 -1.76 11.72
CA ALA A 39 -4.52 -2.48 10.95
C ALA A 39 -5.16 -3.52 10.01
N GLY A 40 -4.51 -3.79 8.88
CA GLY A 40 -4.93 -4.84 7.95
C GLY A 40 -6.23 -4.53 7.19
N VAL A 41 -7.16 -5.48 7.16
CA VAL A 41 -8.38 -5.44 6.32
C VAL A 41 -9.61 -5.24 7.20
N GLY A 42 -10.54 -4.38 6.77
CA GLY A 42 -11.88 -4.27 7.34
C GLY A 42 -11.98 -3.59 8.71
N GLY A 43 -10.92 -2.91 9.16
CA GLY A 43 -10.91 -2.30 10.49
C GLY A 43 -11.77 -1.03 10.65
N ASN A 44 -11.82 -0.50 11.88
CA ASN A 44 -12.69 0.63 12.23
C ASN A 44 -12.30 1.92 11.47
N ARG A 45 -13.17 2.36 10.56
CA ARG A 45 -12.98 3.58 9.73
C ARG A 45 -13.27 4.88 10.49
N SER A 46 -14.01 4.82 11.59
CA SER A 46 -14.37 5.99 12.40
C SER A 46 -13.31 6.36 13.43
N ASP A 47 -12.29 5.52 13.60
CA ASP A 47 -11.15 5.82 14.46
C ASP A 47 -10.33 7.00 13.90
N THR A 48 -9.84 7.85 14.79
CA THR A 48 -9.08 9.06 14.50
C THR A 48 -7.78 9.15 15.29
N GLY A 49 -7.33 8.07 15.93
CA GLY A 49 -6.16 8.08 16.83
C GLY A 49 -4.79 8.22 16.14
N CYS A 50 -4.70 8.04 14.82
CA CYS A 50 -3.44 8.02 14.07
C CYS A 50 -3.51 8.95 12.86
N ALA A 51 -3.46 10.26 13.12
CA ALA A 51 -3.51 11.29 12.08
C ALA A 51 -2.51 10.99 10.93
N TYR A 52 -2.99 11.05 9.68
CA TYR A 52 -2.19 10.78 8.49
C TYR A 52 -1.54 9.39 8.44
N ALA A 53 -2.08 8.39 9.16
CA ALA A 53 -1.67 7.00 8.99
C ALA A 53 -1.99 6.45 7.60
N GLY A 54 -3.09 6.94 7.02
CA GLY A 54 -3.49 6.67 5.65
C GLY A 54 -4.24 5.35 5.46
N ALA A 55 -5.03 5.25 4.40
CA ALA A 55 -5.84 4.08 4.07
C ALA A 55 -5.88 3.84 2.56
N ALA A 56 -6.37 2.67 2.16
CA ALA A 56 -6.80 2.40 0.79
C ALA A 56 -8.21 1.80 0.80
N TYR A 57 -8.97 2.08 -0.24
CA TYR A 57 -10.33 1.58 -0.43
C TYR A 57 -10.37 0.74 -1.70
N VAL A 58 -11.01 -0.41 -1.63
CA VAL A 58 -11.23 -1.28 -2.77
C VAL A 58 -12.69 -1.17 -3.17
N TYR A 59 -12.94 -0.91 -4.45
CA TYR A 59 -14.26 -0.89 -5.04
C TYR A 59 -14.33 -1.93 -6.15
N ARG A 60 -15.48 -2.59 -6.28
CA ARG A 60 -15.76 -3.54 -7.35
C ARG A 60 -16.91 -3.09 -8.23
N HIS A 61 -16.69 -3.16 -9.53
CA HIS A 61 -17.75 -2.95 -10.50
C HIS A 61 -18.68 -4.16 -10.54
N ASN A 62 -19.96 -3.95 -10.22
CA ASN A 62 -20.99 -5.01 -10.23
C ASN A 62 -21.73 -5.13 -11.59
N GLY A 63 -21.25 -4.44 -12.62
CA GLY A 63 -21.89 -4.37 -13.94
C GLY A 63 -22.65 -3.07 -14.19
N THR A 64 -23.02 -2.34 -13.13
CA THR A 64 -23.73 -1.05 -13.26
C THR A 64 -23.03 0.11 -12.54
N HIS A 65 -22.40 -0.16 -11.40
CA HIS A 65 -21.67 0.82 -10.61
C HIS A 65 -20.57 0.14 -9.78
N TYR A 66 -19.70 0.96 -9.21
CA TYR A 66 -18.70 0.53 -8.24
C TYR A 66 -19.29 0.51 -6.83
N VAL A 67 -19.08 -0.60 -6.10
CA VAL A 67 -19.47 -0.78 -4.70
C VAL A 67 -18.20 -0.92 -3.87
N GLU A 68 -18.12 -0.24 -2.71
CA GLU A 68 -17.00 -0.43 -1.78
C GLU A 68 -16.99 -1.89 -1.32
N GLU A 69 -15.90 -2.58 -1.60
CA GLU A 69 -15.67 -3.98 -1.25
C GLU A 69 -14.89 -4.07 0.07
N GLU A 70 -13.80 -3.31 0.20
CA GLU A 70 -12.92 -3.38 1.37
C GLU A 70 -12.25 -2.06 1.75
N PHE A 71 -11.88 -1.99 3.02
CA PHE A 71 -11.03 -0.95 3.59
C PHE A 71 -9.70 -1.56 4.04
N LEU A 72 -8.61 -1.08 3.47
CA LEU A 72 -7.25 -1.59 3.67
C LEU A 72 -6.41 -0.58 4.45
N LYS A 73 -5.57 -1.12 5.33
CA LYS A 73 -4.64 -0.40 6.19
C LYS A 73 -3.29 -1.09 6.20
N ALA A 74 -2.23 -0.34 6.46
CA ALA A 74 -0.92 -0.90 6.77
C ALA A 74 -1.03 -1.94 7.91
N LEU A 75 -0.08 -2.86 7.98
CA LEU A 75 0.01 -3.82 9.10
C LEU A 75 0.40 -3.14 10.43
N ASN A 76 1.11 -2.02 10.34
CA ASN A 76 1.65 -1.24 11.45
C ASN A 76 1.24 0.25 11.35
N PRO A 77 -0.07 0.55 11.33
CA PRO A 77 -0.55 1.92 11.16
C PRO A 77 0.01 2.83 12.26
N ARG A 78 0.63 3.93 11.84
CA ARG A 78 1.19 4.95 12.74
C ARG A 78 0.97 6.35 12.17
N PRO A 79 0.94 7.37 13.02
CA PRO A 79 0.81 8.75 12.57
C PRO A 79 1.81 9.09 11.46
N HIS A 80 1.34 9.81 10.45
CA HIS A 80 2.14 10.31 9.32
C HIS A 80 2.74 9.27 8.35
N TYR A 81 2.50 7.98 8.54
CA TYR A 81 3.03 6.93 7.64
C TYR A 81 2.45 6.99 6.22
N SER A 82 1.33 7.69 6.03
CA SER A 82 0.75 8.01 4.71
C SER A 82 0.47 6.77 3.84
N PHE A 83 -0.01 5.67 4.45
CA PHE A 83 -0.42 4.48 3.71
C PHE A 83 -1.49 4.83 2.67
N GLY A 84 -1.35 4.32 1.45
CA GLY A 84 -2.24 4.70 0.34
C GLY A 84 -1.77 5.93 -0.43
N ARG A 85 -0.55 6.43 -0.16
CA ARG A 85 0.07 7.48 -0.97
C ARG A 85 0.30 7.03 -2.42
N SER A 86 0.59 5.75 -2.62
CA SER A 86 0.68 5.09 -3.91
C SER A 86 -0.08 3.77 -3.85
N ILE A 87 -0.66 3.37 -4.97
CA ILE A 87 -1.43 2.13 -5.07
C ILE A 87 -1.33 1.55 -6.47
N SER A 88 -1.25 0.23 -6.58
CA SER A 88 -1.30 -0.47 -7.86
C SER A 88 -2.09 -1.76 -7.72
N VAL A 89 -2.99 -2.01 -8.67
CA VAL A 89 -3.82 -3.21 -8.76
C VAL A 89 -3.41 -4.02 -9.99
N SER A 90 -3.40 -5.33 -9.85
CA SER A 90 -3.16 -6.30 -10.92
C SER A 90 -3.82 -7.63 -10.54
N SER A 91 -3.57 -8.65 -11.34
CA SER A 91 -3.92 -10.03 -11.02
C SER A 91 -2.94 -10.99 -11.68
N ASN A 92 -2.68 -12.13 -11.04
CA ASN A 92 -2.07 -13.28 -11.69
C ASN A 92 -3.15 -14.31 -12.07
N ALA A 93 -2.76 -15.54 -12.37
CA ALA A 93 -3.68 -16.61 -12.77
C ALA A 93 -4.68 -16.99 -11.67
N THR A 94 -4.32 -16.87 -10.39
CA THR A 94 -5.09 -17.36 -9.25
C THR A 94 -5.61 -16.26 -8.32
N HIS A 95 -4.97 -15.09 -8.29
CA HIS A 95 -5.24 -14.02 -7.34
C HIS A 95 -5.34 -12.64 -7.99
N GLU A 96 -6.20 -11.80 -7.42
CA GLU A 96 -6.15 -10.34 -7.54
C GLU A 96 -5.12 -9.81 -6.53
N ILE A 97 -4.34 -8.80 -6.91
CA ILE A 97 -3.21 -8.28 -6.13
C ILE A 97 -3.32 -6.77 -6.04
N ILE A 98 -3.20 -6.24 -4.82
CA ILE A 98 -3.11 -4.81 -4.54
C ILE A 98 -1.82 -4.56 -3.76
N ALA A 99 -0.95 -3.72 -4.30
CA ALA A 99 0.19 -3.17 -3.57
C ALA A 99 -0.15 -1.75 -3.13
N VAL A 100 0.13 -1.42 -1.86
CA VAL A 100 -0.14 -0.10 -1.28
C VAL A 100 1.11 0.42 -0.57
N GLY A 101 1.55 1.64 -0.91
CA GLY A 101 2.74 2.26 -0.35
C GLY A 101 2.49 3.09 0.91
N SER A 102 3.42 2.99 1.86
CA SER A 102 3.59 3.84 3.05
C SER A 102 5.00 4.45 3.03
N PRO A 103 5.25 5.48 2.21
CA PRO A 103 6.61 6.02 2.04
C PRO A 103 7.22 6.57 3.34
N ASN A 104 6.41 6.96 4.31
CA ASN A 104 6.90 7.50 5.58
C ASN A 104 6.99 6.44 6.68
N ASP A 105 6.83 5.16 6.34
CA ASP A 105 7.06 4.08 7.29
C ASP A 105 8.51 4.14 7.84
N ALA A 106 8.63 4.03 9.16
CA ALA A 106 9.90 4.10 9.89
C ALA A 106 10.28 2.77 10.58
N SER A 107 9.66 1.65 10.20
CA SER A 107 10.18 0.33 10.57
C SER A 107 11.52 0.07 9.89
N CYS A 108 12.27 -0.89 10.39
CA CYS A 108 13.53 -1.39 9.84
C CYS A 108 13.33 -2.75 9.18
N GLY A 109 14.32 -3.17 8.41
CA GLY A 109 14.31 -4.41 7.65
C GLY A 109 14.45 -4.15 6.17
N ALA A 110 14.48 -5.23 5.39
CA ALA A 110 14.71 -5.17 3.97
C ALA A 110 14.04 -6.33 3.26
N GLY A 111 13.61 -6.10 2.02
CA GLY A 111 13.03 -7.13 1.18
C GLY A 111 11.66 -7.62 1.65
N TRP A 112 11.22 -8.71 1.04
CA TRP A 112 9.93 -9.33 1.29
C TRP A 112 9.89 -10.02 2.65
N GLY A 113 8.80 -9.84 3.39
CA GLY A 113 8.62 -10.45 4.72
C GLY A 113 9.40 -9.72 5.82
N ALA A 114 9.78 -8.46 5.59
CA ALA A 114 10.33 -7.62 6.65
C ALA A 114 9.32 -7.49 7.80
N ASP A 115 9.82 -7.45 9.04
CA ASP A 115 8.97 -7.28 10.23
C ASP A 115 8.43 -5.83 10.28
N PRO A 116 7.10 -5.62 10.16
CA PRO A 116 6.52 -4.29 10.21
C PRO A 116 6.61 -3.64 11.59
N PHE A 117 6.99 -4.37 12.64
CA PHE A 117 7.07 -3.85 14.02
C PHE A 117 8.50 -3.60 14.51
N ASN A 118 9.51 -3.79 13.65
CA ASN A 118 10.90 -3.52 13.99
C ASN A 118 11.20 -2.01 13.97
N PHE A 119 10.92 -1.30 15.07
CA PHE A 119 11.17 0.14 15.16
C PHE A 119 12.50 0.44 15.86
N THR A 120 13.44 0.99 15.12
CA THR A 120 14.65 1.58 15.69
C THR A 120 14.85 3.00 15.14
N PHE A 121 15.63 3.82 15.82
CA PHE A 121 15.85 5.22 15.42
C PHE A 121 16.61 5.37 14.08
N SER A 122 17.11 4.27 13.49
CA SER A 122 17.96 4.32 12.29
C SER A 122 17.21 4.19 10.95
N CYS A 123 15.88 4.05 10.95
CA CYS A 123 15.11 3.72 9.74
C CYS A 123 13.99 4.72 9.42
N MET A 124 14.14 5.98 9.86
CA MET A 124 13.14 7.02 9.65
C MET A 124 12.82 7.18 8.16
N ASN A 125 11.53 7.15 7.83
CA ASN A 125 10.99 7.36 6.47
C ASN A 125 11.64 6.48 5.40
N THR A 126 12.08 5.27 5.77
CA THR A 126 12.65 4.31 4.80
C THR A 126 11.59 3.76 3.86
N GLY A 127 10.32 3.84 4.25
CA GLY A 127 9.17 3.47 3.44
C GLY A 127 8.90 1.97 3.45
N ALA A 128 7.70 1.63 3.03
CA ALA A 128 7.22 0.26 2.95
C ALA A 128 6.12 0.10 1.90
N VAL A 129 5.90 -1.13 1.47
CA VAL A 129 4.74 -1.54 0.66
C VAL A 129 4.08 -2.71 1.36
N THR A 130 2.76 -2.65 1.56
CA THR A 130 1.96 -3.80 1.97
C THR A 130 1.25 -4.38 0.75
N VAL A 131 1.32 -5.70 0.60
CA VAL A 131 0.67 -6.43 -0.50
C VAL A 131 -0.53 -7.20 0.03
N PHE A 132 -1.67 -7.00 -0.62
CA PHE A 132 -2.92 -7.68 -0.34
C PHE A 132 -3.33 -8.54 -1.52
N THR A 133 -3.93 -9.68 -1.23
CA THR A 133 -4.52 -10.53 -2.26
C THR A 133 -5.88 -11.08 -1.92
N ARG A 134 -6.60 -11.40 -2.98
CA ARG A 134 -7.87 -12.12 -2.94
C ARG A 134 -7.87 -13.20 -4.01
N PRO A 135 -8.30 -14.44 -3.71
CA PRO A 135 -8.47 -15.47 -4.74
C PRO A 135 -9.46 -15.01 -5.81
N ARG A 136 -9.15 -15.29 -7.08
CA ARG A 136 -10.03 -14.96 -8.22
C ARG A 136 -11.34 -15.76 -8.19
N SER A 137 -11.34 -16.92 -7.54
CA SER A 137 -12.54 -17.71 -7.26
C SER A 137 -13.51 -17.05 -6.27
N GLY A 138 -13.09 -15.95 -5.63
CA GLY A 138 -13.83 -15.28 -4.57
C GLY A 138 -13.22 -15.52 -3.20
N GLY A 139 -13.56 -14.65 -2.24
CA GLY A 139 -13.03 -14.66 -0.88
C GLY A 139 -12.79 -13.27 -0.34
N SER A 140 -12.12 -13.20 0.81
CA SER A 140 -11.69 -11.95 1.44
C SER A 140 -10.30 -11.53 0.96
N TRP A 141 -10.03 -10.23 1.04
CA TRP A 141 -8.67 -9.72 0.92
C TRP A 141 -7.86 -10.08 2.16
N VAL A 142 -6.59 -10.43 1.96
CA VAL A 142 -5.64 -10.74 3.03
C VAL A 142 -4.34 -10.01 2.76
N ALA A 143 -3.74 -9.40 3.79
CA ALA A 143 -2.38 -8.89 3.71
C ALA A 143 -1.40 -10.07 3.74
N VAL A 144 -0.66 -10.27 2.65
CA VAL A 144 0.22 -11.43 2.46
C VAL A 144 1.71 -11.08 2.47
N GLY A 145 2.04 -9.78 2.47
CA GLY A 145 3.42 -9.37 2.58
C GLY A 145 3.61 -7.93 2.99
N PHE A 146 4.74 -7.71 3.65
CA PHE A 146 5.30 -6.41 3.97
C PHE A 146 6.68 -6.33 3.36
N LEU A 147 6.92 -5.28 2.57
CA LEU A 147 8.10 -5.12 1.75
C LEU A 147 8.78 -3.81 2.10
N LYS A 148 10.09 -3.88 2.34
CA LYS A 148 10.94 -2.70 2.50
C LYS A 148 12.00 -2.65 1.39
N GLY A 149 12.53 -1.45 1.15
CA GLY A 149 13.73 -1.26 0.32
C GLY A 149 14.87 -2.15 0.80
N GLY A 150 15.63 -2.70 -0.16
CA GLY A 150 16.65 -3.72 0.07
C GLY A 150 17.96 -3.20 0.66
N PRO A 151 18.89 -4.09 1.06
CA PRO A 151 20.29 -3.71 1.31
C PRO A 151 20.95 -3.07 0.06
N PRO A 152 22.02 -2.26 0.23
CA PRO A 152 22.90 -2.28 1.41
C PRO A 152 22.47 -1.39 2.56
N ARG A 153 21.51 -0.48 2.40
CA ARG A 153 21.02 0.36 3.49
C ARG A 153 19.56 0.66 3.25
N SER A 154 18.73 0.47 4.27
CA SER A 154 17.51 1.25 4.40
C SER A 154 17.97 2.70 4.59
N SER A 155 18.27 3.38 3.48
CA SER A 155 18.79 4.74 3.52
C SER A 155 17.74 5.60 4.20
N PHE A 156 18.16 6.38 5.17
CA PHE A 156 17.27 7.32 5.85
C PHE A 156 16.48 8.09 4.82
N SER A 157 15.18 8.18 5.03
CA SER A 157 14.28 8.89 4.13
C SER A 157 14.19 8.36 2.71
N ALA A 158 14.60 7.11 2.41
CA ALA A 158 14.50 6.54 1.06
C ALA A 158 13.07 6.58 0.47
N GLN A 159 12.06 6.55 1.33
CA GLN A 159 10.64 6.53 0.99
C GLN A 159 10.29 5.45 -0.02
N PHE A 160 10.78 4.23 0.21
CA PHE A 160 10.39 3.07 -0.59
C PHE A 160 8.86 2.94 -0.68
N GLY A 161 8.37 2.69 -1.89
CA GLY A 161 6.93 2.69 -2.17
C GLY A 161 6.34 4.08 -2.43
N TYR A 162 7.17 5.11 -2.67
CA TYR A 162 6.69 6.45 -3.03
C TYR A 162 5.82 6.44 -4.29
N SER A 163 6.22 5.65 -5.28
CA SER A 163 5.50 5.39 -6.52
C SER A 163 5.59 3.90 -6.86
N MET A 164 4.59 3.34 -7.52
CA MET A 164 4.55 1.91 -7.84
C MET A 164 3.91 1.64 -9.20
N SER A 165 4.27 0.52 -9.79
CA SER A 165 3.60 -0.08 -10.95
C SER A 165 3.61 -1.60 -10.80
N LEU A 166 2.46 -2.24 -10.99
CA LEU A 166 2.28 -3.69 -10.84
C LEU A 166 1.75 -4.29 -12.14
N GLN A 167 2.42 -5.32 -12.65
CA GLN A 167 1.99 -6.07 -13.83
C GLN A 167 2.07 -7.57 -13.55
N GLY A 168 0.94 -8.28 -13.59
CA GLY A 168 0.89 -9.65 -13.08
C GLY A 168 1.34 -9.69 -11.62
N SER A 169 2.36 -10.50 -11.33
CA SER A 169 3.08 -10.56 -10.05
C SER A 169 4.32 -9.66 -9.98
N ARG A 170 4.69 -8.95 -11.04
CA ARG A 170 5.90 -8.12 -11.07
C ARG A 170 5.62 -6.70 -10.58
N LEU A 171 6.18 -6.33 -9.43
CA LEU A 171 6.08 -5.01 -8.83
C LEU A 171 7.35 -4.21 -9.12
N ALA A 172 7.19 -2.99 -9.62
CA ALA A 172 8.19 -1.94 -9.59
C ALA A 172 7.82 -0.93 -8.49
N ALA A 173 8.76 -0.63 -7.59
CA ALA A 173 8.57 0.32 -6.48
C ALA A 173 9.71 1.33 -6.43
N GLY A 174 9.37 2.62 -6.39
CA GLY A 174 10.33 3.72 -6.31
C GLY A 174 10.70 4.08 -4.87
N ALA A 175 11.95 4.46 -4.68
CA ALA A 175 12.54 5.02 -3.47
C ALA A 175 13.35 6.27 -3.86
N PRO A 176 12.68 7.40 -4.18
CA PRO A 176 13.30 8.53 -4.89
C PRO A 176 14.39 9.25 -4.09
N TYR A 177 14.46 9.03 -2.79
CA TYR A 177 15.42 9.66 -1.88
C TYR A 177 16.44 8.66 -1.34
N GLU A 178 16.47 7.45 -1.90
CA GLU A 178 17.48 6.48 -1.51
C GLU A 178 18.87 7.01 -1.87
N THR A 179 19.76 6.97 -0.88
CA THR A 179 21.17 7.35 -1.04
C THR A 179 22.04 6.12 -0.82
N GLY A 180 22.77 5.67 -1.82
CA GLY A 180 23.67 4.52 -1.71
C GLY A 180 24.30 4.15 -3.06
N PRO A 181 25.42 3.41 -3.07
CA PRO A 181 26.02 2.97 -4.31
C PRO A 181 25.06 2.07 -5.11
N PRO A 182 25.01 2.18 -6.46
CA PRO A 182 25.94 2.93 -7.30
C PRO A 182 25.57 4.41 -7.59
N ALA A 183 24.48 4.98 -7.04
CA ALA A 183 24.12 6.39 -7.28
C ALA A 183 23.37 7.05 -6.11
N GLU A 184 23.75 8.28 -5.77
CA GLU A 184 23.13 9.11 -4.72
C GLU A 184 21.77 9.74 -5.12
N HIS A 185 21.03 9.12 -6.05
CA HIS A 185 19.87 9.73 -6.71
C HIS A 185 18.70 8.76 -6.87
N GLY A 186 18.22 8.22 -5.74
CA GLY A 186 17.04 7.36 -5.70
C GLY A 186 17.23 5.98 -6.32
N ALA A 187 16.28 5.09 -6.05
CA ALA A 187 16.28 3.72 -6.53
C ALA A 187 14.91 3.30 -7.05
N VAL A 188 14.91 2.31 -7.94
CA VAL A 188 13.72 1.56 -8.36
C VAL A 188 13.99 0.09 -8.14
N TYR A 189 13.11 -0.54 -7.37
CA TYR A 189 13.15 -1.96 -7.08
C TYR A 189 12.17 -2.68 -7.97
N VAL A 190 12.63 -3.70 -8.68
CA VAL A 190 11.77 -4.60 -9.43
C VAL A 190 11.83 -5.97 -8.77
N LEU A 191 10.69 -6.48 -8.36
CA LEU A 191 10.57 -7.76 -7.67
C LEU A 191 9.41 -8.58 -8.21
N ASP A 192 9.55 -9.90 -8.14
CA ASP A 192 8.49 -10.83 -8.48
C ASP A 192 7.79 -11.29 -7.20
N LEU A 193 6.49 -11.07 -7.13
CA LEU A 193 5.61 -11.52 -6.06
C LEU A 193 5.20 -12.99 -6.29
N ALA A 194 6.08 -13.83 -6.84
CA ALA A 194 5.76 -15.19 -7.28
C ALA A 194 5.23 -16.11 -6.17
N TYR A 195 5.50 -15.78 -4.89
CA TYR A 195 4.98 -16.49 -3.71
C TYR A 195 3.58 -16.03 -3.27
N VAL A 196 3.03 -15.03 -3.93
CA VAL A 196 1.73 -14.49 -3.60
C VAL A 196 0.63 -15.38 -4.19
N GLY A 197 0.16 -16.31 -3.36
CA GLY A 197 -0.96 -17.21 -3.69
C GLY A 197 -0.57 -18.60 -4.22
N SER A 198 0.62 -19.09 -3.85
CA SER A 198 0.98 -20.53 -3.92
C SER A 198 0.36 -21.31 -2.76
#